data_AF-A0A973LBH8-F1
#
_entry.id   AF-A0A973LBH8-F1
#
_cell.length_a   1.000
_cell.length_b   1.000
_cell.length_c   1.000
_cell.angle_alpha   90.00
_cell.angle_beta   90.00
_cell.angle_gamma   90.00
#
_symmetry.space_group_name_H-M   'P 1'
#
loop_
_entity.id
_entity.type
_entity.pdbx_description
1 polymer ?
#
loop_
_entity_poly.entity_id
_entity_poly.type
_entity_poly.pdbx_seq_one_letter_code
_entity_poly.pdbx_strand_id
1 'polypeptide(L)'
;MAELPVSASGSVSDPVSRDVLATIEDVRRRLFGRLEGLTDAEYLWEPVGDSLSVRAGADGIFRVEDMVPEPVPGKPDPVTTIAWRIAHIGTFCLRGYVIHFFEDVPDFGDREAWPGTAKAGVEALAEDWDRFVSRIAALGDRRLVAPMGVGPEPWSNDTYLKLALHALDEVAHHGGEIGLLRDLYLREGL
;
A
#
# COMPACT_ATOMS: atom_id res chain seq x y z
N MET A 1 -38.01 43.66 9.54
CA MET A 1 -37.82 42.64 8.49
C MET A 1 -36.45 42.05 8.67
N ALA A 2 -36.36 40.86 9.27
CA ALA A 2 -35.09 40.19 9.52
C ALA A 2 -34.59 39.53 8.23
N GLU A 3 -33.35 39.81 7.84
CA GLU A 3 -32.66 39.13 6.75
C GLU A 3 -32.35 37.69 7.17
N LEU A 4 -32.75 36.73 6.32
CA LEU A 4 -32.41 35.32 6.46
C LEU A 4 -30.95 35.10 6.03
N PRO A 5 -30.21 34.19 6.69
CA PRO A 5 -28.85 33.89 6.28
C PRO A 5 -28.85 33.20 4.92
N VAL A 6 -28.04 33.72 4.01
CA VAL A 6 -27.72 33.07 2.74
C VAL A 6 -27.08 31.72 3.05
N SER A 7 -27.81 30.65 2.77
CA SER A 7 -27.28 29.30 2.65
C SER A 7 -26.16 29.32 1.63
N ALA A 8 -24.91 29.22 2.09
CA ALA A 8 -23.79 28.86 1.25
C ALA A 8 -23.85 27.35 0.95
N SER A 9 -24.91 26.92 0.26
CA SER A 9 -24.93 25.65 -0.46
C SER A 9 -24.25 25.87 -1.81
N GLY A 10 -22.98 26.23 -1.76
CA GLY A 10 -22.08 26.08 -2.89
C GLY A 10 -21.52 24.67 -2.81
N SER A 11 -21.80 23.84 -3.81
CA SER A 11 -21.00 22.67 -4.10
C SER A 11 -19.54 23.13 -4.23
N VAL A 12 -18.79 23.09 -3.13
CA VAL A 12 -17.34 23.16 -3.19
C VAL A 12 -16.97 21.84 -3.85
N SER A 13 -16.75 21.85 -5.16
CA SER A 13 -16.07 20.73 -5.75
C SER A 13 -14.75 20.66 -5.00
N ASP A 14 -14.44 19.50 -4.44
CA ASP A 14 -13.15 19.17 -3.85
C ASP A 14 -12.30 18.53 -4.97
N PRO A 15 -11.77 19.32 -5.94
CA PRO A 15 -11.07 18.76 -7.09
C PRO A 15 -9.83 17.97 -6.68
N VAL A 16 -9.13 18.37 -5.60
CA VAL A 16 -7.93 17.66 -5.16
C VAL A 16 -8.31 16.27 -4.67
N SER A 17 -9.32 16.18 -3.80
CA SER A 17 -9.85 14.91 -3.30
C SER A 17 -10.37 14.05 -4.43
N ARG A 18 -11.19 14.63 -5.33
CA ARG A 18 -11.74 13.92 -6.50
C ARG A 18 -10.64 13.32 -7.37
N ASP A 19 -9.65 14.12 -7.76
CA ASP A 19 -8.64 13.70 -8.74
C ASP A 19 -7.65 12.71 -8.13
N VAL A 20 -7.29 12.88 -6.85
CA VAL A 20 -6.46 11.91 -6.12
C VAL A 20 -7.19 10.58 -5.95
N LEU A 21 -8.45 10.59 -5.52
CA LEU A 21 -9.23 9.35 -5.33
C LEU A 21 -9.48 8.64 -6.67
N ALA A 22 -9.74 9.37 -7.74
CA ALA A 22 -9.86 8.79 -9.08
C ALA A 22 -8.55 8.14 -9.53
N THR A 23 -7.40 8.77 -9.25
CA THR A 23 -6.09 8.21 -9.58
C THR A 23 -5.78 6.96 -8.75
N ILE A 24 -6.11 6.98 -7.45
CA ILE A 24 -6.03 5.81 -6.57
C ILE A 24 -6.85 4.64 -7.15
N GLU A 25 -8.09 4.87 -7.56
CA GLU A 25 -8.92 3.81 -8.15
C GLU A 25 -8.30 3.26 -9.45
N ASP A 26 -7.76 4.12 -10.29
CA ASP A 26 -7.07 3.70 -11.51
C ASP A 26 -5.84 2.83 -11.24
N VAL A 27 -5.07 3.15 -10.19
CA VAL A 27 -3.93 2.33 -9.75
C VAL A 27 -4.42 1.01 -9.15
N ARG A 28 -5.47 1.04 -8.31
CA ARG A 28 -6.10 -0.16 -7.74
C ARG A 28 -6.49 -1.14 -8.85
N ARG A 29 -7.26 -0.66 -9.83
CA ARG A 29 -7.74 -1.49 -10.95
C ARG A 29 -6.59 -2.13 -11.73
N ARG A 30 -5.49 -1.41 -11.97
CA ARG A 30 -4.32 -1.96 -12.67
C ARG A 30 -3.62 -3.05 -11.85
N LEU A 31 -3.37 -2.78 -10.56
CA LEU A 31 -2.72 -3.74 -9.67
C LEU A 31 -3.59 -4.99 -9.48
N PHE A 32 -4.84 -4.83 -9.04
CA PHE A 32 -5.72 -5.96 -8.74
C PHE A 32 -6.05 -6.78 -9.99
N GLY A 33 -6.22 -6.15 -11.15
CA GLY A 33 -6.35 -6.87 -12.42
C GLY A 33 -5.12 -7.72 -12.74
N ARG A 34 -3.91 -7.23 -12.43
CA ARG A 34 -2.67 -8.02 -12.50
C ARG A 34 -2.55 -9.09 -11.43
N LEU A 35 -3.39 -9.13 -10.39
CA LEU A 35 -3.39 -10.16 -9.34
C LEU A 35 -4.45 -11.25 -9.58
N GLU A 36 -5.33 -11.08 -10.57
CA GLU A 36 -6.32 -12.09 -10.92
C GLU A 36 -5.65 -13.43 -11.28
N GLY A 37 -6.20 -14.53 -10.75
CA GLY A 37 -5.69 -15.88 -11.00
C GLY A 37 -4.31 -16.19 -10.41
N LEU A 38 -3.77 -15.34 -9.52
CA LEU A 38 -2.51 -15.60 -8.82
C LEU A 38 -2.62 -16.90 -8.00
N THR A 39 -1.70 -17.83 -8.25
CA THR A 39 -1.64 -19.11 -7.52
C THR A 39 -0.69 -19.04 -6.34
N ASP A 40 -0.83 -19.92 -5.36
CA ASP A 40 0.09 -19.98 -4.20
C ASP A 40 1.54 -20.28 -4.63
N ALA A 41 1.71 -21.09 -5.69
CA ALA A 41 3.03 -21.39 -6.25
C ALA A 41 3.68 -20.14 -6.87
N GLU A 42 2.92 -19.37 -7.66
CA GLU A 42 3.39 -18.11 -8.24
C GLU A 42 3.65 -17.04 -7.15
N TYR A 43 2.76 -16.96 -6.15
CA TYR A 43 2.86 -16.01 -5.04
C TYR A 43 4.16 -16.20 -4.24
N LEU A 44 4.54 -17.45 -3.98
CA LEU A 44 5.77 -17.80 -3.24
C LEU A 44 6.96 -18.11 -4.15
N TRP A 45 6.82 -17.96 -5.48
CA TRP A 45 7.90 -18.26 -6.42
C TRP A 45 9.11 -17.37 -6.17
N GLU A 46 10.29 -17.97 -6.17
CA GLU A 46 11.57 -17.33 -5.98
C GLU A 46 12.28 -17.16 -7.33
N PRO A 47 12.34 -15.93 -7.89
CA PRO A 47 13.01 -15.70 -9.18
C PRO A 47 14.51 -16.01 -9.14
N VAL A 48 15.11 -15.92 -7.94
CA VAL A 48 16.49 -16.30 -7.60
C VAL A 48 16.51 -16.94 -6.22
N GLY A 49 17.47 -17.84 -5.96
CA GLY A 49 17.47 -18.73 -4.79
C GLY A 49 17.70 -18.07 -3.41
N ASP A 50 17.89 -16.76 -3.35
CA ASP A 50 18.03 -15.96 -2.13
C ASP A 50 16.97 -14.86 -2.03
N SER A 51 15.83 -15.04 -2.70
CA SER A 51 14.75 -14.05 -2.69
C SER A 51 14.13 -13.91 -1.29
N LEU A 52 13.95 -12.67 -0.83
CA LEU A 52 13.15 -12.38 0.36
C LEU A 52 11.68 -12.69 0.08
N SER A 53 11.01 -13.35 1.03
CA SER A 53 9.64 -13.80 0.86
C SER A 53 8.80 -13.63 2.12
N VAL A 54 7.59 -14.19 2.08
CA VAL A 54 6.77 -14.45 3.27
C VAL A 54 6.96 -15.91 3.66
N ARG A 55 7.41 -16.17 4.90
CA ARG A 55 7.78 -17.51 5.38
C ARG A 55 7.04 -17.90 6.63
N ALA A 56 6.69 -19.17 6.74
CA ALA A 56 6.17 -19.74 7.98
C ALA A 56 7.26 -19.72 9.07
N GLY A 57 6.97 -19.08 10.19
CA GLY A 57 7.75 -19.21 11.42
C GLY A 57 7.60 -20.61 12.04
N ALA A 58 8.39 -20.88 13.09
CA ALA A 58 8.32 -22.13 13.85
C ALA A 58 6.95 -22.33 14.56
N ASP A 59 6.20 -21.25 14.75
CA ASP A 59 4.83 -21.21 15.26
C ASP A 59 3.76 -21.46 14.18
N GLY A 60 4.17 -21.63 12.92
CA GLY A 60 3.28 -21.80 11.77
C GLY A 60 2.68 -20.48 11.27
N ILE A 61 3.00 -19.34 11.88
CA ILE A 61 2.53 -18.03 11.44
C ILE A 61 3.48 -17.53 10.35
N PHE A 62 2.93 -17.20 9.20
CA PHE A 62 3.68 -16.61 8.10
C PHE A 62 4.05 -15.15 8.40
N ARG A 63 5.30 -14.80 8.18
CA ARG A 63 5.84 -13.45 8.36
C ARG A 63 6.67 -13.02 7.16
N VAL A 64 6.68 -11.72 6.90
CA VAL A 64 7.52 -11.15 5.85
C VAL A 64 8.97 -11.12 6.31
N GLU A 65 9.88 -11.62 5.49
CA GLU A 65 11.32 -11.52 5.73
C GLU A 65 11.80 -10.12 5.41
N ASP A 66 12.45 -9.45 6.37
CA ASP A 66 13.08 -8.13 6.24
C ASP A 66 12.27 -7.11 5.41
N MET A 67 11.37 -6.41 6.08
CA MET A 67 10.44 -5.45 5.44
C MET A 67 11.11 -4.22 4.82
N VAL A 68 12.32 -3.89 5.28
CA VAL A 68 13.09 -2.72 4.84
C VAL A 68 14.56 -3.14 4.71
N PRO A 69 14.89 -3.91 3.67
CA PRO A 69 16.25 -4.41 3.52
C PRO A 69 17.20 -3.25 3.28
N GLU A 70 18.12 -3.03 4.20
CA GLU A 70 19.12 -1.97 4.11
C GLU A 70 20.12 -2.26 2.99
N PRO A 71 20.37 -1.31 2.06
CA PRO A 71 21.35 -1.49 1.01
C PRO A 71 22.74 -1.76 1.60
N VAL A 72 23.37 -2.85 1.16
CA VAL A 72 24.73 -3.20 1.59
C VAL A 72 25.72 -2.73 0.53
N PRO A 73 26.70 -1.86 0.88
CA PRO A 73 27.68 -1.36 -0.10
C PRO A 73 28.39 -2.49 -0.85
N GLY A 74 28.33 -2.44 -2.17
CA GLY A 74 28.98 -3.41 -3.05
C GLY A 74 28.22 -4.74 -3.22
N LYS A 75 27.00 -4.86 -2.70
CA LYS A 75 26.08 -5.97 -2.98
C LYS A 75 24.84 -5.47 -3.73
N PRO A 76 24.28 -6.26 -4.65
CA PRO A 76 22.95 -5.98 -5.18
C PRO A 76 21.91 -6.03 -4.07
N ASP A 77 20.86 -5.22 -4.18
CA ASP A 77 19.68 -5.34 -3.33
C ASP A 77 19.02 -6.71 -3.54
N PRO A 78 18.43 -7.31 -2.48
CA PRO A 78 17.81 -8.62 -2.59
C PRO A 78 16.62 -8.58 -3.55
N VAL A 79 16.46 -9.66 -4.31
CA VAL A 79 15.22 -9.87 -5.07
C VAL A 79 14.13 -10.33 -4.10
N THR A 80 12.88 -9.99 -4.40
CA THR A 80 11.74 -10.28 -3.53
C THR A 80 10.69 -11.08 -4.30
N THR A 81 9.97 -11.97 -3.61
CA THR A 81 8.84 -12.70 -4.20
C THR A 81 7.61 -11.79 -4.41
N ILE A 82 6.61 -12.28 -5.15
CA ILE A 82 5.32 -11.59 -5.28
C ILE A 82 4.65 -11.45 -3.91
N ALA A 83 4.74 -12.49 -3.05
CA ALA A 83 4.22 -12.44 -1.69
C ALA A 83 4.84 -11.30 -0.88
N TRP A 84 6.16 -11.14 -0.93
CA TRP A 84 6.84 -10.05 -0.24
C TRP A 84 6.38 -8.69 -0.75
N ARG A 85 6.27 -8.50 -2.08
CA ARG A 85 5.84 -7.21 -2.66
C ARG A 85 4.40 -6.84 -2.30
N ILE A 86 3.50 -7.83 -2.32
CA ILE A 86 2.11 -7.64 -1.88
C ILE A 86 2.08 -7.26 -0.39
N ALA A 87 2.87 -7.96 0.44
CA ALA A 87 2.98 -7.64 1.86
C ALA A 87 3.57 -6.25 2.09
N HIS A 88 4.64 -5.87 1.38
CA HIS A 88 5.26 -4.55 1.46
C HIS A 88 4.24 -3.44 1.19
N ILE A 89 3.51 -3.52 0.07
CA ILE A 89 2.47 -2.56 -0.25
C ILE A 89 1.41 -2.52 0.86
N GLY A 90 0.90 -3.67 1.28
CA GLY A 90 -0.19 -3.75 2.28
C GLY A 90 0.23 -3.24 3.66
N THR A 91 1.25 -3.87 4.26
CA THR A 91 1.64 -3.62 5.65
C THR A 91 2.55 -2.39 5.81
N PHE A 92 3.57 -2.21 4.98
CA PHE A 92 4.52 -1.11 5.17
C PHE A 92 3.98 0.20 4.63
N CYS A 93 3.49 0.18 3.39
CA CYS A 93 2.96 1.39 2.77
C CYS A 93 1.56 1.70 3.32
N LEU A 94 0.53 0.97 2.91
CA LEU A 94 -0.86 1.39 3.17
C LEU A 94 -1.22 1.36 4.65
N ARG A 95 -1.01 0.24 5.33
CA ARG A 95 -1.26 0.10 6.77
C ARG A 95 -0.30 0.95 7.60
N GLY A 96 0.99 0.92 7.29
CA GLY A 96 2.00 1.72 7.99
C GLY A 96 1.70 3.21 7.93
N TYR A 97 1.29 3.75 6.78
CA TYR A 97 0.89 5.15 6.67
C TYR A 97 -0.35 5.48 7.50
N VAL A 98 -1.34 4.57 7.54
CA VAL A 98 -2.48 4.72 8.46
C VAL A 98 -2.01 4.75 9.91
N ILE A 99 -1.10 3.85 10.29
CA ILE A 99 -0.59 3.75 11.67
C ILE A 99 0.17 5.00 12.10
N HIS A 100 1.01 5.55 11.22
CA HIS A 100 1.93 6.61 11.59
C HIS A 100 1.34 8.01 11.45
N PHE A 101 0.43 8.23 10.49
CA PHE A 101 0.01 9.57 10.09
C PHE A 101 -1.47 9.87 10.35
N PHE A 102 -2.20 8.97 11.01
CA PHE A 102 -3.59 9.20 11.40
C PHE A 102 -3.80 8.90 12.89
N GLU A 103 -4.81 9.54 13.47
CA GLU A 103 -5.27 9.29 14.83
C GLU A 103 -6.25 8.09 14.87
N ASP A 104 -6.50 7.57 16.07
CA ASP A 104 -7.44 6.45 16.32
C ASP A 104 -7.14 5.20 15.47
N VAL A 105 -5.89 4.74 15.56
CA VAL A 105 -5.38 3.57 14.84
C VAL A 105 -5.72 2.28 15.61
N PRO A 106 -6.30 1.26 14.96
CA PRO A 106 -6.57 -0.02 15.62
C PRO A 106 -5.25 -0.74 15.97
N ASP A 107 -5.31 -1.65 16.93
CA ASP A 107 -4.21 -2.59 17.15
C ASP A 107 -4.16 -3.60 15.99
N PHE A 108 -2.99 -3.72 15.37
CA PHE A 108 -2.73 -4.63 14.26
C PHE A 108 -1.99 -5.91 14.71
N GLY A 109 -1.69 -6.05 16.01
CA GLY A 109 -1.00 -7.21 16.54
C GLY A 109 0.41 -7.36 15.96
N ASP A 110 0.75 -8.58 15.55
CA ASP A 110 2.02 -8.89 14.87
C ASP A 110 2.06 -8.21 13.50
N ARG A 111 2.86 -7.14 13.38
CA ARG A 111 2.93 -6.30 12.18
C ARG A 111 3.66 -6.97 11.02
N GLU A 112 4.47 -7.99 11.31
CA GLU A 112 5.20 -8.76 10.31
C GLU A 112 4.36 -9.93 9.79
N ALA A 113 3.27 -10.29 10.49
CA ALA A 113 2.39 -11.36 10.06
C ALA A 113 1.72 -11.01 8.72
N TRP A 114 1.85 -11.91 7.76
CA TRP A 114 1.23 -11.78 6.45
C TRP A 114 0.79 -13.14 5.92
N PRO A 115 -0.34 -13.24 5.18
CA PRO A 115 -0.82 -14.53 4.71
C PRO A 115 0.16 -15.25 3.77
N GLY A 116 0.32 -16.55 4.01
CA GLY A 116 1.16 -17.45 3.19
C GLY A 116 0.51 -17.96 1.90
N THR A 117 -0.75 -17.63 1.64
CA THR A 117 -1.46 -18.01 0.40
C THR A 117 -1.80 -16.77 -0.42
N ALA A 118 -1.83 -16.94 -1.74
CA ALA A 118 -2.08 -15.87 -2.70
C ALA A 118 -3.43 -15.21 -2.45
N LYS A 119 -4.48 -16.04 -2.29
CA LYS A 119 -5.85 -15.55 -2.07
C LYS A 119 -5.92 -14.67 -0.82
N ALA A 120 -5.44 -15.18 0.31
CA ALA A 120 -5.51 -14.45 1.58
C ALA A 120 -4.61 -13.20 1.57
N GLY A 121 -3.45 -13.25 0.88
CA GLY A 121 -2.57 -12.08 0.72
C GLY A 121 -3.23 -10.96 -0.09
N VAL A 122 -3.92 -11.31 -1.19
CA VAL A 122 -4.67 -10.35 -2.01
C VAL A 122 -5.86 -9.77 -1.23
N GLU A 123 -6.56 -10.59 -0.44
CA GLU A 123 -7.65 -10.13 0.44
C GLU A 123 -7.13 -9.16 1.52
N ALA A 124 -6.01 -9.47 2.18
CA ALA A 124 -5.39 -8.59 3.18
C ALA A 124 -4.93 -7.25 2.56
N LEU A 125 -4.33 -7.28 1.36
CA LEU A 125 -3.99 -6.07 0.62
C LEU A 125 -5.23 -5.22 0.29
N ALA A 126 -6.34 -5.86 -0.09
CA ALA A 126 -7.59 -5.14 -0.36
C ALA A 126 -8.13 -4.42 0.89
N GLU A 127 -8.05 -5.07 2.05
CA GLU A 127 -8.48 -4.48 3.33
C GLU A 127 -7.61 -3.28 3.74
N ASP A 128 -6.28 -3.41 3.64
CA ASP A 128 -5.36 -2.31 3.94
C ASP A 128 -5.55 -1.13 2.98
N TRP A 129 -5.81 -1.42 1.71
CA TRP A 129 -6.15 -0.41 0.72
C TRP A 129 -7.44 0.32 1.05
N ASP A 130 -8.54 -0.38 1.32
CA ASP A 130 -9.84 0.23 1.59
C ASP A 130 -9.78 1.10 2.85
N ARG A 131 -8.99 0.68 3.85
CA ARG A 131 -8.71 1.46 5.05
C ARG A 131 -7.94 2.73 4.72
N PHE A 132 -6.84 2.66 3.98
CA PHE A 132 -6.06 3.83 3.59
C PHE A 132 -6.89 4.82 2.78
N VAL A 133 -7.60 4.34 1.76
CA VAL A 133 -8.46 5.19 0.91
C VAL A 133 -9.57 5.86 1.71
N SER A 134 -10.21 5.13 2.63
CA SER A 134 -11.21 5.73 3.52
C SER A 134 -10.63 6.87 4.37
N ARG A 135 -9.38 6.73 4.85
CA ARG A 135 -8.71 7.81 5.60
C ARG A 135 -8.43 9.02 4.73
N ILE A 136 -7.95 8.83 3.50
CA ILE A 136 -7.69 9.91 2.54
C ILE A 136 -8.99 10.62 2.14
N ALA A 137 -10.04 9.86 1.84
CA ALA A 137 -11.35 10.41 1.43
C ALA A 137 -12.01 11.27 2.51
N ALA A 138 -11.77 10.97 3.79
CA ALA A 138 -12.35 11.71 4.91
C ALA A 138 -11.73 13.11 5.15
N LEU A 139 -10.57 13.42 4.54
CA LEU A 139 -9.84 14.67 4.80
C LEU A 139 -10.48 15.88 4.09
N GLY A 140 -10.90 15.71 2.83
CA GLY A 140 -11.29 16.81 1.95
C GLY A 140 -10.11 17.73 1.56
N ASP A 141 -10.31 18.62 0.58
CA ASP A 141 -9.23 19.39 -0.07
C ASP A 141 -8.39 20.20 0.92
N ARG A 142 -9.06 20.93 1.82
CA ARG A 142 -8.39 21.79 2.80
C ARG A 142 -7.44 21.02 3.71
N ARG A 143 -7.81 19.80 4.12
CA ARG A 143 -6.96 19.01 5.02
C ARG A 143 -5.87 18.26 4.24
N LEU A 144 -6.16 17.83 3.00
CA LEU A 144 -5.19 17.21 2.11
C LEU A 144 -3.96 18.09 1.87
N VAL A 145 -4.15 19.40 1.70
CA VAL A 145 -3.04 20.34 1.44
C VAL A 145 -2.39 20.91 2.70
N ALA A 146 -2.86 20.54 3.90
CA ALA A 146 -2.28 20.98 5.16
C ALA A 146 -1.27 19.94 5.69
N PRO A 147 -0.25 20.37 6.48
CA PRO A 147 0.71 19.46 7.11
C PRO A 147 0.03 18.36 7.92
N MET A 148 0.58 17.13 7.90
CA MET A 148 0.02 16.00 8.64
C MET A 148 0.01 16.29 10.16
N GLY A 149 1.08 16.88 10.69
CA GLY A 149 1.19 17.31 12.09
C GLY A 149 1.31 16.17 13.09
N VAL A 150 1.26 14.93 12.62
CA VAL A 150 1.43 13.68 13.38
C VAL A 150 2.37 12.77 12.62
N GLY A 151 2.98 11.80 13.31
CA GLY A 151 3.90 10.83 12.73
C GLY A 151 5.38 11.19 12.87
N PRO A 152 6.27 10.34 12.33
CA PRO A 152 7.70 10.53 12.45
C PRO A 152 8.19 11.79 11.72
N GLU A 153 9.11 12.51 12.34
CA GLU A 153 9.86 13.60 11.69
C GLU A 153 10.84 13.03 10.66
N PRO A 154 11.10 13.72 9.53
CA PRO A 154 10.57 15.05 9.17
C PRO A 154 9.20 15.02 8.48
N TRP A 155 8.65 13.84 8.20
CA TRP A 155 7.47 13.66 7.35
C TRP A 155 6.19 14.27 7.92
N SER A 156 6.05 14.37 9.24
CA SER A 156 4.93 15.08 9.90
C SER A 156 4.69 16.51 9.36
N ASN A 157 5.73 17.18 8.84
CA ASN A 157 5.62 18.52 8.26
C ASN A 157 5.13 18.54 6.80
N ASP A 158 5.13 17.38 6.13
CA ASP A 158 4.59 17.23 4.78
C ASP A 158 3.05 17.19 4.79
N THR A 159 2.44 17.37 3.63
CA THR A 159 0.97 17.36 3.47
C THR A 159 0.42 15.95 3.33
N TYR A 160 -0.85 15.75 3.68
CA TYR A 160 -1.55 14.48 3.39
C TYR A 160 -1.64 14.19 1.88
N LEU A 161 -1.69 15.23 1.04
CA LEU A 161 -1.60 15.09 -0.41
C LEU A 161 -0.27 14.45 -0.81
N LYS A 162 0.85 14.89 -0.23
CA LYS A 162 2.15 14.28 -0.51
C LYS A 162 2.22 12.84 -0.02
N LEU A 163 1.62 12.52 1.14
CA LEU A 163 1.48 11.13 1.60
C LEU A 163 0.69 10.28 0.60
N ALA A 164 -0.45 10.77 0.10
CA ALA A 164 -1.25 10.05 -0.89
C ALA A 164 -0.49 9.82 -2.20
N LEU A 165 0.22 10.84 -2.69
CA LEU A 165 1.05 10.73 -3.90
C LEU A 165 2.23 9.77 -3.70
N HIS A 166 2.85 9.77 -2.52
CA HIS A 166 3.91 8.83 -2.19
C HIS A 166 3.39 7.39 -2.15
N ALA A 167 2.22 7.15 -1.54
CA ALA A 167 1.58 5.83 -1.57
C ALA A 167 1.29 5.36 -3.00
N LEU A 168 0.86 6.26 -3.89
CA LEU A 168 0.65 5.94 -5.30
C LEU A 168 1.96 5.60 -6.03
N ASP A 169 3.05 6.32 -5.73
CA ASP A 169 4.37 6.07 -6.28
C ASP A 169 4.88 4.68 -5.88
N GLU A 170 4.83 4.34 -4.59
CA GLU A 170 5.20 3.02 -4.05
C GLU A 170 4.38 1.89 -4.68
N VAL A 171 3.06 2.06 -4.76
CA VAL A 171 2.17 1.06 -5.38
C VAL A 171 2.46 0.93 -6.87
N ALA A 172 2.70 2.02 -7.60
CA ALA A 172 2.99 1.97 -9.02
C ALA A 172 4.33 1.28 -9.29
N HIS A 173 5.35 1.61 -8.50
CA HIS A 173 6.67 1.00 -8.55
C HIS A 173 6.59 -0.51 -8.31
N HIS A 174 6.11 -0.93 -7.13
CA HIS A 174 6.02 -2.33 -6.75
C HIS A 174 4.95 -3.12 -7.52
N GLY A 175 3.88 -2.45 -7.98
CA GLY A 175 2.85 -3.07 -8.81
C GLY A 175 3.34 -3.40 -10.22
N GLY A 176 4.14 -2.53 -10.85
CA GLY A 176 4.77 -2.83 -12.14
C GLY A 176 5.75 -4.00 -12.03
N GLU A 177 6.49 -3.99 -10.93
CA GLU A 177 7.39 -5.04 -10.47
C GLU A 177 6.71 -6.40 -10.26
N ILE A 178 5.55 -6.45 -9.60
CA ILE A 178 4.72 -7.66 -9.49
C ILE A 178 4.32 -8.14 -10.89
N GLY A 179 3.85 -7.24 -11.75
CA GLY A 179 3.47 -7.57 -13.12
C GLY A 179 4.61 -8.24 -13.91
N LEU A 180 5.83 -7.72 -13.77
CA LEU A 180 7.03 -8.30 -14.39
C LEU A 180 7.32 -9.71 -13.84
N LEU A 181 7.27 -9.91 -12.52
CA LEU A 181 7.52 -11.21 -11.91
C LEU A 181 6.51 -12.27 -12.38
N ARG A 182 5.22 -11.89 -12.47
CA ARG A 182 4.19 -12.78 -13.04
C ARG A 182 4.50 -13.14 -14.48
N ASP A 183 4.88 -12.16 -15.30
CA ASP A 183 5.23 -12.38 -16.69
C ASP A 183 6.47 -13.31 -16.83
N LEU A 184 7.43 -13.25 -15.92
CA LEU A 184 8.58 -14.16 -15.88
C LEU A 184 8.19 -15.58 -15.44
N TYR A 185 7.40 -15.72 -14.36
CA TYR A 185 6.93 -17.01 -13.86
C TYR A 185 6.19 -17.80 -14.95
N LEU A 186 5.30 -17.16 -15.68
CA LEU A 186 4.53 -17.79 -16.77
C LEU A 186 5.40 -18.26 -17.95
N ARG A 187 6.67 -17.82 -18.02
CA ARG A 187 7.64 -18.19 -19.05
C ARG A 187 8.74 -19.09 -18.52
N GLU A 188 8.71 -19.45 -17.24
CA GLU A 188 9.68 -20.35 -16.65
C GLU A 188 9.65 -21.71 -17.36
N GLY A 189 10.78 -22.11 -17.94
CA GLY A 189 10.91 -23.39 -18.64
C GLY A 189 10.33 -23.46 -20.06
N LEU A 190 9.88 -22.34 -20.64
CA LEU A 190 9.64 -22.20 -22.09
C LEU A 190 10.95 -22.02 -22.86
#